data_AF-A0AAU5PX81-F1
#
_entry.id   AF-A0AAU5PX81-F1
#
_cell.length_a   1.000
_cell.length_b   1.000
_cell.length_c   1.000
_cell.angle_alpha   90.00
_cell.angle_beta   90.00
_cell.angle_gamma   90.00
#
_symmetry.space_group_name_H-M   'P 1'
#
loop_
_entity.id
_entity.type
_entity.pdbx_description
1 polymer ?
#
loop_
_entity_poly.entity_id
_entity_poly.type
_entity_poly.pdbx_seq_one_letter_code
_entity_poly.pdbx_strand_id
1 'polypeptide(L)'
;MALASLEIDGAVEPLRRAYPAYLERATPPDWSEPEGIRWALTELGARAPFVPPLTARLRAAAANDAPGWPSARFPEVINDLADHAQVILYAQFRRVDAGRTYGISDTGLNWELDWTAPWELLVEESRTWSLLEASEAPIGDNVFVAPTWIDRTDLRPGK
;
A
#
# COMPACT_ATOMS: atom_id res chain seq x y z
N MET A 1 4.35 16.73 -3.99
CA MET A 1 3.44 17.76 -3.43
C MET A 1 2.35 17.03 -2.69
N ALA A 2 2.17 17.29 -1.39
CA ALA A 2 1.15 16.64 -0.55
C ALA A 2 -0.18 17.41 -0.63
N LEU A 3 -1.33 16.73 -0.63
CA LEU A 3 -2.64 17.40 -0.74
C LEU A 3 -2.88 18.43 0.37
N ALA A 4 -2.41 18.17 1.59
CA ALA A 4 -2.52 19.13 2.70
C ALA A 4 -1.85 20.48 2.42
N SER A 5 -0.79 20.51 1.61
CA SER A 5 -0.11 21.78 1.26
C SER A 5 -0.92 22.67 0.32
N LEU A 6 -2.02 22.15 -0.24
CA LEU A 6 -2.92 22.88 -1.13
C LEU A 6 -4.09 23.54 -0.38
N GLU A 7 -4.14 23.45 0.97
CA GLU A 7 -5.19 24.04 1.84
C GLU A 7 -6.63 23.65 1.44
N ILE A 8 -6.80 22.46 0.85
CA ILE A 8 -8.10 21.93 0.41
C ILE A 8 -8.80 21.21 1.59
N ASP A 9 -8.83 21.85 2.76
CA ASP A 9 -9.40 21.26 3.98
C ASP A 9 -10.89 20.93 3.82
N GLY A 10 -11.59 21.68 2.96
CA GLY A 10 -12.99 21.43 2.60
C GLY A 10 -13.24 20.11 1.87
N ALA A 11 -12.21 19.43 1.37
CA ALA A 11 -12.33 18.11 0.73
C ALA A 11 -12.38 16.94 1.74
N VAL A 12 -11.92 17.14 2.97
CA VAL A 12 -11.87 16.08 4.00
C VAL A 12 -13.26 15.53 4.31
N GLU A 13 -14.24 16.42 4.54
CA GLU A 13 -15.58 16.00 4.97
C GLU A 13 -16.39 15.28 3.86
N PRO A 14 -16.37 15.72 2.59
CA PRO A 14 -16.86 14.90 1.47
C PRO A 14 -16.20 13.52 1.38
N LEU A 15 -14.87 13.43 1.52
CA LEU A 15 -14.15 12.16 1.46
C LEU A 15 -14.50 11.23 2.64
N ARG A 16 -14.62 11.78 3.85
CA ARG A 16 -15.07 11.04 5.04
C ARG A 16 -16.48 10.49 4.90
N ARG A 17 -17.37 11.18 4.18
CA ARG A 17 -18.72 10.68 3.89
C ARG A 17 -18.74 9.64 2.78
N ALA A 18 -17.89 9.80 1.76
CA ALA A 18 -17.73 8.81 0.69
C ALA A 18 -17.13 7.49 1.20
N TYR A 19 -16.30 7.57 2.25
CA TYR A 19 -15.58 6.43 2.81
C TYR A 19 -16.52 5.30 3.31
N PRO A 20 -17.47 5.54 4.24
CA PRO A 20 -18.47 4.54 4.61
C PRO A 20 -19.33 4.06 3.44
N ALA A 21 -19.67 4.95 2.50
CA ALA A 21 -20.54 4.61 1.38
C ALA A 21 -19.91 3.55 0.46
N TYR A 22 -18.58 3.53 0.27
CA TYR A 22 -17.94 2.45 -0.48
C TYR A 22 -17.82 1.16 0.35
N LEU A 23 -17.58 1.27 1.67
CA LEU A 23 -17.54 0.10 2.56
C LEU A 23 -18.88 -0.64 2.53
N GLU A 24 -20.00 0.09 2.51
CA GLU A 24 -21.34 -0.48 2.40
C GLU A 24 -21.59 -1.24 1.09
N ARG A 25 -20.99 -0.78 -0.02
CA ARG A 25 -21.08 -1.43 -1.34
C ARG A 25 -20.25 -2.70 -1.46
N ALA A 26 -19.39 -2.99 -0.47
CA ALA A 26 -18.41 -4.08 -0.53
C ALA A 26 -17.53 -4.01 -1.80
N THR A 27 -17.20 -2.80 -2.25
CA THR A 27 -16.26 -2.61 -3.37
C THR A 27 -14.87 -3.14 -2.95
N PRO A 28 -14.20 -3.96 -3.78
CA PRO A 28 -12.86 -4.44 -3.47
C PRO A 28 -11.91 -3.29 -3.15
N PRO A 29 -11.12 -3.37 -2.05
CA PRO A 29 -10.32 -2.25 -1.57
C PRO A 29 -9.17 -1.89 -2.51
N ASP A 30 -8.74 -2.80 -3.38
CA ASP A 30 -7.71 -2.65 -4.42
C ASP A 30 -8.19 -1.93 -5.69
N TRP A 31 -9.46 -1.54 -5.77
CA TRP A 31 -9.98 -0.75 -6.89
C TRP A 31 -9.62 0.74 -6.77
N SER A 32 -9.54 1.42 -7.91
CA SER A 32 -9.07 2.82 -7.99
C SER A 32 -9.86 3.80 -7.11
N GLU A 33 -11.18 3.61 -6.93
CA GLU A 33 -12.00 4.50 -6.11
C GLU A 33 -11.71 4.33 -4.60
N PRO A 34 -11.83 3.14 -3.98
CA PRO A 34 -11.45 2.94 -2.58
C PRO A 34 -10.00 3.33 -2.27
N GLU A 35 -9.08 2.99 -3.17
CA GLU A 35 -7.67 3.35 -3.05
C GLU A 35 -7.48 4.88 -3.04
N GLY A 36 -8.05 5.57 -4.03
CA GLY A 36 -7.95 7.03 -4.15
C GLY A 36 -8.52 7.76 -2.94
N ILE A 37 -9.63 7.29 -2.38
CA ILE A 37 -10.22 7.87 -1.16
C ILE A 37 -9.29 7.64 0.04
N ARG A 38 -8.76 6.42 0.26
CA ARG A 38 -7.82 6.12 1.36
C ARG A 38 -6.54 6.97 1.25
N TRP A 39 -6.00 7.08 0.05
CA TRP A 39 -4.82 7.90 -0.23
C TRP A 39 -5.10 9.38 0.08
N ALA A 40 -6.20 9.94 -0.43
CA ALA A 40 -6.56 11.33 -0.21
C ALA A 40 -6.80 11.64 1.27
N LEU A 41 -7.51 10.77 2.00
CA LEU A 41 -7.70 10.92 3.44
C LEU A 41 -6.37 10.86 4.21
N THR A 42 -5.42 10.04 3.76
CA THR A 42 -4.09 9.94 4.38
C THR A 42 -3.27 11.21 4.16
N GLU A 43 -3.23 11.69 2.91
CA GLU A 43 -2.52 12.92 2.52
C GLU A 43 -3.10 14.19 3.17
N LEU A 44 -4.40 14.18 3.49
CA LEU A 44 -5.07 15.27 4.22
C LEU A 44 -5.01 15.09 5.74
N GLY A 45 -4.32 14.07 6.27
CA GLY A 45 -4.21 13.81 7.71
C GLY A 45 -5.50 13.33 8.37
N ALA A 46 -6.52 12.96 7.58
CA ALA A 46 -7.81 12.47 8.05
C ALA A 46 -7.85 10.95 8.25
N ARG A 47 -6.83 10.22 7.77
CA ARG A 47 -6.56 8.80 8.00
C ARG A 47 -5.07 8.62 8.31
N ALA A 48 -4.74 7.76 9.26
CA ALA A 48 -3.35 7.42 9.57
C ALA A 48 -3.18 5.90 9.40
N PRO A 49 -2.61 5.41 8.29
CA PRO A 49 -2.32 3.99 8.15
C PRO A 49 -1.34 3.57 9.24
N PHE A 50 -1.62 2.45 9.89
CA PHE A 50 -0.65 1.87 10.80
C PHE A 50 0.58 1.41 10.01
N VAL A 51 1.76 1.87 10.43
CA VAL A 51 3.05 1.46 9.85
C VAL A 51 3.82 0.71 10.93
N PRO A 52 3.99 -0.62 10.79
CA PRO A 52 4.76 -1.43 11.72
C PRO A 52 6.19 -0.91 11.94
N PRO A 53 6.81 -1.14 13.12
CA PRO A 53 8.10 -0.54 13.46
C PRO A 53 9.26 -0.92 12.52
N LEU A 54 9.36 -2.18 12.07
CA LEU A 54 10.44 -2.60 11.17
C LEU A 54 10.23 -2.00 9.77
N THR A 55 8.98 -2.01 9.30
CA THR A 55 8.56 -1.33 8.07
C THR A 55 8.90 0.16 8.12
N ALA A 56 8.57 0.85 9.21
CA ALA A 56 8.93 2.25 9.38
C ALA A 56 10.45 2.48 9.35
N ARG A 57 11.22 1.59 9.99
CA ARG A 57 12.69 1.66 10.05
C ARG A 57 13.38 1.40 8.70
N LEU A 58 12.85 0.48 7.90
CA LEU A 58 13.42 0.12 6.60
C LEU A 58 13.08 1.13 5.50
N ARG A 59 12.19 2.09 5.78
CA ARG A 59 11.78 3.14 4.84
C ARG A 59 12.99 4.00 4.48
N ALA A 60 13.23 4.14 3.18
CA ALA A 60 14.26 4.99 2.61
C ALA A 60 13.60 6.10 1.77
N ALA A 61 14.22 7.28 1.77
CA ALA A 61 13.87 8.31 0.81
C ALA A 61 14.56 7.98 -0.52
N ALA A 62 13.77 7.82 -1.59
CA ALA A 62 14.32 7.83 -2.94
C ALA A 62 14.73 9.27 -3.32
N ALA A 63 15.57 9.43 -4.35
CA ALA A 63 16.12 10.74 -4.78
C ALA A 63 15.06 11.81 -5.17
N ASN A 64 13.79 11.46 -5.25
CA ASN A 64 12.66 12.35 -5.54
C ASN A 64 11.69 12.53 -4.36
N ASP A 65 12.17 12.29 -3.13
CA ASP A 65 11.39 12.33 -1.87
C ASP A 65 10.16 11.40 -1.83
N ALA A 66 9.97 10.57 -2.86
CA ALA A 66 8.96 9.55 -2.85
C ALA A 66 9.38 8.49 -1.83
N PRO A 67 8.58 8.20 -0.81
CA PRO A 67 8.91 7.15 0.15
C PRO A 67 8.90 5.78 -0.52
N GLY A 68 9.78 4.90 -0.08
CA GLY A 68 9.83 3.50 -0.52
C GLY A 68 10.78 2.67 0.33
N TRP A 69 10.90 1.39 0.00
CA TRP A 69 11.79 0.45 0.67
C TRP A 69 12.79 -0.12 -0.34
N PRO A 70 14.05 -0.41 0.03
CA PRO A 70 14.94 -1.13 -0.86
C PRO A 70 14.31 -2.46 -1.29
N SER A 71 14.30 -2.75 -2.59
CA SER A 71 13.68 -3.99 -3.12
C SER A 71 14.26 -5.25 -2.47
N ALA A 72 15.57 -5.26 -2.19
CA ALA A 72 16.25 -6.33 -1.46
C ALA A 72 15.69 -6.62 -0.05
N ARG A 73 15.01 -5.63 0.55
CA ARG A 73 14.40 -5.69 1.89
C ARG A 73 12.89 -5.92 1.84
N PHE A 74 12.31 -6.08 0.65
CA PHE A 74 10.88 -6.25 0.50
C PHE A 74 10.33 -7.47 1.27
N PRO A 75 11.01 -8.64 1.30
CA PRO A 75 10.56 -9.77 2.13
C PRO A 75 10.42 -9.42 3.63
N GLU A 76 11.28 -8.55 4.17
CA GLU A 76 11.18 -8.12 5.58
C GLU A 76 9.96 -7.24 5.81
N VAL A 77 9.65 -6.35 4.86
CA VAL A 77 8.45 -5.50 4.90
C VAL A 77 7.18 -6.35 4.79
N ILE A 78 7.15 -7.33 3.87
CA ILE A 78 6.00 -8.23 3.70
C ILE A 78 5.69 -8.99 4.99
N ASN A 79 6.73 -9.59 5.59
CA ASN A 79 6.56 -10.35 6.82
C ASN A 79 6.12 -9.46 7.98
N ASP A 80 6.69 -8.26 8.12
CA ASP A 80 6.33 -7.33 9.19
C ASP A 80 4.89 -6.80 9.05
N LEU A 81 4.42 -6.51 7.84
CA LEU A 81 3.02 -6.16 7.58
C LEU A 81 2.08 -7.33 7.93
N ALA A 82 2.40 -8.54 7.49
CA ALA A 82 1.60 -9.73 7.77
C ALA A 82 1.54 -10.05 9.28
N ASP A 83 2.67 -9.96 9.98
CA ASP A 83 2.75 -10.19 11.43
C ASP A 83 1.95 -9.15 12.24
N HIS A 84 1.62 -8.00 11.64
CA HIS A 84 0.72 -6.98 12.18
C HIS A 84 -0.70 -7.02 11.58
N ALA A 85 -1.08 -8.16 10.99
CA ALA A 85 -2.38 -8.41 10.39
C ALA A 85 -2.78 -7.38 9.31
N GLN A 86 -1.83 -6.96 8.47
CA GLN A 86 -2.05 -6.06 7.34
C GLN A 86 -1.93 -6.83 6.01
N VAL A 87 -2.75 -6.42 5.04
CA VAL A 87 -2.85 -7.03 3.71
C VAL A 87 -2.22 -6.08 2.68
N ILE A 88 -1.24 -6.56 1.92
CA ILE A 88 -0.71 -5.87 0.75
C ILE A 88 -1.67 -6.07 -0.42
N LEU A 89 -2.08 -4.97 -1.05
CA LEU A 89 -2.97 -4.94 -2.21
C LEU A 89 -2.19 -5.10 -3.52
N TYR A 90 -1.05 -4.42 -3.62
CA TYR A 90 -0.13 -4.49 -4.74
C TYR A 90 1.19 -3.83 -4.35
N ALA A 91 2.25 -4.04 -5.13
CA ALA A 91 3.53 -3.36 -4.97
C ALA A 91 3.99 -2.70 -6.28
N GLN A 92 4.50 -1.47 -6.18
CA GLN A 92 5.09 -0.78 -7.33
C GLN A 92 6.60 -0.73 -7.19
N PHE A 93 7.31 -1.27 -8.18
CA PHE A 93 8.76 -1.22 -8.25
C PHE A 93 9.22 -0.03 -9.08
N ARG A 94 10.30 0.60 -8.63
CA ARG A 94 10.90 1.74 -9.32
C ARG A 94 12.40 1.72 -9.20
N ARG A 95 13.07 2.12 -10.28
CA ARG A 95 14.51 2.33 -10.31
C ARG A 95 14.81 3.82 -10.22
N VAL A 96 15.77 4.19 -9.39
CA VAL A 96 16.30 5.55 -9.30
C VAL A 96 17.65 5.60 -10.02
N ASP A 97 17.78 6.42 -11.04
CA ASP A 97 19.06 6.58 -11.75
C ASP A 97 19.28 8.03 -12.13
N ALA A 98 20.48 8.55 -11.89
CA ALA A 98 20.87 9.94 -12.16
C ALA A 98 19.82 10.98 -11.70
N GLY A 99 19.22 10.79 -10.52
CA GLY A 99 18.18 11.68 -9.97
C GLY A 99 16.79 11.55 -10.61
N ARG A 100 16.56 10.53 -11.46
CA ARG A 100 15.27 10.26 -12.09
C ARG A 100 14.69 8.96 -11.56
N THR A 101 13.37 8.91 -11.43
CA THR A 101 12.63 7.70 -11.05
C THR A 101 11.97 7.10 -12.28
N TYR A 102 12.17 5.80 -12.48
CA TYR A 102 11.58 5.01 -13.56
C TYR A 102 10.71 3.92 -12.95
N GLY A 103 9.46 3.80 -13.40
CA GLY A 103 8.66 2.62 -13.10
C GLY A 103 9.31 1.38 -13.70
N ILE A 104 9.35 0.30 -12.93
CA ILE A 104 9.70 -1.02 -13.42
C ILE A 104 8.38 -1.70 -13.71
N SER A 105 8.23 -2.22 -14.94
CA SER A 105 7.05 -3.00 -15.29
C SER A 105 6.89 -4.16 -14.32
N ASP A 106 5.64 -4.47 -14.01
CA ASP A 106 5.27 -5.58 -13.14
C ASP A 106 5.98 -6.87 -13.58
N THR A 107 6.27 -7.72 -12.59
CA THR A 107 6.77 -9.10 -12.72
C THR A 107 5.89 -9.95 -13.66
N GLY A 108 4.64 -9.54 -13.89
CA GLY A 108 3.66 -10.27 -14.70
C GLY A 108 2.85 -11.27 -13.88
N LEU A 109 3.01 -11.26 -12.55
CA LEU A 109 2.22 -12.01 -11.61
C LEU A 109 0.85 -11.33 -11.43
N ASN A 110 -0.14 -11.79 -12.18
CA ASN A 110 -1.52 -11.35 -12.00
C ASN A 110 -2.21 -12.24 -10.94
N TRP A 111 -2.26 -11.77 -9.69
CA TRP A 111 -2.99 -12.40 -8.61
C TRP A 111 -4.11 -11.48 -8.12
N GLU A 112 -5.19 -12.09 -7.63
CA GLU A 112 -6.34 -11.41 -7.02
C GLU A 112 -6.58 -12.07 -5.66
N LEU A 113 -6.91 -11.26 -4.65
CA LEU A 113 -7.23 -11.77 -3.32
C LEU A 113 -8.68 -12.21 -3.25
N ASP A 114 -8.94 -13.32 -2.56
CA ASP A 114 -10.32 -13.72 -2.25
C ASP A 114 -10.86 -12.86 -1.10
N TRP A 115 -11.43 -11.70 -1.44
CA TRP A 115 -12.06 -10.79 -0.49
C TRP A 115 -13.23 -11.39 0.30
N THR A 116 -13.66 -12.63 0.01
CA THR A 116 -14.66 -13.37 0.78
C THR A 116 -14.06 -14.22 1.90
N ALA A 117 -12.74 -14.44 1.90
CA ALA A 117 -12.03 -15.20 2.90
C ALA A 117 -11.97 -14.46 4.26
N PRO A 118 -11.84 -15.18 5.38
CA PRO A 118 -11.49 -14.59 6.68
C PRO A 118 -10.23 -13.74 6.60
N TRP A 119 -10.16 -12.67 7.39
CA TRP A 119 -9.05 -11.71 7.38
C TRP A 119 -7.69 -12.38 7.57
N GLU A 120 -7.60 -13.37 8.45
CA GLU A 120 -6.39 -14.11 8.72
C GLU A 120 -5.90 -14.90 7.49
N LEU A 121 -6.83 -15.41 6.67
CA LEU A 121 -6.48 -16.07 5.40
C LEU A 121 -6.07 -15.07 4.33
N LEU A 122 -6.71 -13.90 4.26
CA LEU A 122 -6.31 -12.81 3.36
C LEU A 122 -4.88 -12.32 3.66
N VAL A 123 -4.51 -12.21 4.93
CA VAL A 123 -3.15 -11.83 5.35
C VAL A 123 -2.14 -12.87 4.86
N GLU A 124 -2.40 -14.16 5.06
CA GLU A 124 -1.49 -15.23 4.63
C GLU A 124 -1.43 -15.39 3.10
N GLU A 125 -2.56 -15.24 2.41
CA GLU A 125 -2.63 -15.24 0.94
C GLU A 125 -1.81 -14.08 0.36
N SER A 126 -2.04 -12.85 0.87
CA SER A 126 -1.29 -11.66 0.50
C SER A 126 0.21 -11.82 0.78
N ARG A 127 0.58 -12.37 1.94
CA ARG A 127 1.98 -12.68 2.29
C ARG A 127 2.60 -13.64 1.27
N THR A 128 1.89 -14.70 0.91
CA THR A 128 2.37 -15.73 -0.02
C THR A 128 2.61 -15.14 -1.40
N TRP A 129 1.63 -14.42 -1.95
CA TRP A 129 1.75 -13.79 -3.26
C TRP A 129 2.83 -12.71 -3.30
N SER A 130 2.89 -11.86 -2.26
CA SER A 130 3.89 -10.80 -2.18
C SER A 130 5.31 -11.36 -2.04
N LEU A 131 5.49 -12.49 -1.34
CA LEU A 131 6.80 -13.16 -1.26
C LEU A 131 7.22 -13.76 -2.60
N LEU A 132 6.27 -14.29 -3.38
CA LEU A 132 6.54 -14.74 -4.74
C LEU A 132 6.96 -13.55 -5.62
N GLU A 133 6.22 -12.45 -5.59
CA GLU A 133 6.56 -11.21 -6.29
C GLU A 133 7.95 -10.69 -5.88
N ALA A 134 8.25 -10.67 -4.58
CA ALA A 134 9.56 -10.27 -4.08
C ALA A 134 10.71 -11.18 -4.55
N SER A 135 10.43 -12.46 -4.86
CA SER A 135 11.42 -13.40 -5.38
C SER A 135 11.75 -13.16 -6.86
N GLU A 136 10.81 -12.58 -7.60
CA GLU A 136 10.95 -12.22 -9.02
C GLU A 136 11.35 -10.74 -9.21
N ALA A 137 11.21 -9.94 -8.16
CA ALA A 137 11.51 -8.52 -8.18
C ALA A 137 12.99 -8.24 -8.49
N PRO A 138 13.29 -7.21 -9.30
CA PRO A 138 14.66 -6.81 -9.55
C PRO A 138 15.30 -6.29 -8.25
N ILE A 139 16.53 -6.76 -8.01
CA ILE A 139 17.35 -6.36 -6.88
C ILE A 139 18.45 -5.43 -7.40
N GLY A 140 18.62 -4.30 -6.72
CA GLY A 140 19.72 -3.37 -6.93
C GLY A 140 19.69 -2.26 -5.89
N ASP A 141 20.85 -1.66 -5.63
CA ASP A 141 20.99 -0.59 -4.62
C ASP A 141 20.14 0.65 -4.93
N ASN A 142 19.68 0.75 -6.17
CA ASN A 142 18.85 1.84 -6.67
C ASN A 142 17.42 1.40 -7.02
N VAL A 143 17.01 0.19 -6.64
CA VAL A 143 15.65 -0.32 -6.86
C VAL A 143 14.88 -0.26 -5.55
N PHE A 144 13.73 0.39 -5.60
CA PHE A 144 12.83 0.59 -4.48
C PHE A 144 11.46 0.01 -4.80
N VAL A 145 10.78 -0.43 -3.75
CA VAL A 145 9.39 -0.86 -3.77
C VAL A 145 8.52 0.10 -2.98
N ALA A 146 7.29 0.30 -3.43
CA ALA A 146 6.24 1.01 -2.72
C ALA A 146 5.01 0.09 -2.67
N PRO A 147 4.87 -0.74 -1.61
CA PRO A 147 3.65 -1.51 -1.40
C PRO A 147 2.51 -0.58 -0.99
N THR A 148 1.30 -0.93 -1.41
CA THR A 148 0.05 -0.38 -0.88
C THR A 148 -0.59 -1.45 -0.01
N TRP A 149 -0.93 -1.10 1.24
CA TRP A 149 -1.51 -2.04 2.18
C TRP A 149 -2.67 -1.44 2.96
N ILE A 150 -3.45 -2.33 3.58
CA ILE A 150 -4.60 -2.00 4.43
C ILE A 150 -4.58 -2.83 5.71
N ASP A 151 -5.30 -2.37 6.72
CA ASP A 151 -5.65 -3.17 7.89
C ASP A 151 -7.16 -3.43 7.93
N ARG A 152 -7.62 -4.23 8.91
CA ARG A 152 -9.03 -4.63 9.02
C ARG A 152 -9.99 -3.44 9.15
N THR A 153 -9.52 -2.28 9.62
CA THR A 153 -10.35 -1.07 9.76
C THR A 153 -10.64 -0.39 8.41
N ASP A 154 -9.91 -0.76 7.37
CA ASP A 154 -10.16 -0.31 6.00
C ASP A 154 -11.26 -1.10 5.28
N LEU A 155 -11.83 -2.11 5.95
CA LEU A 155 -12.99 -2.88 5.51
C LEU A 155 -14.22 -2.56 6.35
N ARG A 156 -15.39 -2.88 5.80
CA ARG A 156 -16.66 -2.72 6.50
C ARG A 156 -16.64 -3.60 7.77
N PRO A 157 -17.09 -3.09 8.93
CA PRO A 157 -17.33 -3.94 10.10
C PRO A 157 -18.45 -4.96 9.78
N GLY A 158 -18.10 -6.25 9.76
CA GLY A 158 -19.00 -7.39 9.52
C GLY A 158 -18.67 -8.11 8.21
N LYS A 159 -18.30 -9.39 8.19
CA LYS A 159 -18.64 -10.48 9.13
C LYS A 159 -17.61 -10.77 10.22
#